data_AF-A0A2V5YB98-F1
#
_entry.id   AF-A0A2V5YB98-F1
#
_cell.length_a   1.000
_cell.length_b   1.000
_cell.length_c   1.000
_cell.angle_alpha   90.00
_cell.angle_beta   90.00
_cell.angle_gamma   90.00
#
_symmetry.space_group_name_H-M   'P 1'
#
loop_
_entity.id
_entity.type
_entity.pdbx_description
1 polymer ?
#
loop_
_entity_poly.entity_id
_entity_poly.type
_entity_poly.pdbx_seq_one_letter_code
_entity_poly.pdbx_strand_id
1 'polypeptide(L)'
;MKARKLPLIYPTAGFAGLLFVLGAMWYAASSQNNTAVYLLLFALTAVFLVSIPHTLINLAGVTVTLESAQPTFVGQEVSLPLEVMNDSRATRHGIEVALPGSDGEHPRIDYIPARKAARVTLRFPARQRGEHNVGTLCLTSAYPLGFIRFLKKFASSRTYIVYPKPEGDVRLPSSFMHRREGNPLTEPGEGDDFAGLREYVHGESQRHIDWRAVARGQPLMTKQFAAEAEGVLYFDFFALRLVEVEEKLSQLTLWIIEAERARRPYGLRLPGNEIPPAIGQPHFHECLRTLSLFQVETPHTDPILSSVRRA
;
A
#
# COMPACT_ATOMS: atom_id res chain seq x y z
N MET A 1 30.49 -4.20 -4.30
CA MET A 1 31.06 -3.05 -3.56
C MET A 1 29.98 -1.98 -3.41
N LYS A 2 29.44 -1.76 -2.21
CA LYS A 2 28.42 -0.71 -1.96
C LYS A 2 29.11 0.65 -2.04
N ALA A 3 28.77 1.45 -3.05
CA ALA A 3 29.21 2.83 -3.15
C ALA A 3 28.81 3.58 -1.87
N ARG A 4 29.78 3.92 -1.02
CA ARG A 4 29.60 4.84 0.10
C ARG A 4 29.33 6.22 -0.49
N LYS A 5 28.06 6.51 -0.81
CA LYS A 5 27.66 7.88 -1.13
C LYS A 5 27.99 8.72 0.10
N LEU A 6 28.80 9.75 -0.10
CA LEU A 6 29.20 10.66 0.95
C LEU A 6 27.93 11.29 1.55
N PRO A 7 27.79 11.28 2.87
CA PRO A 7 26.66 11.89 3.53
C PRO A 7 26.72 13.41 3.37
N LEU A 8 25.56 14.00 3.16
CA LEU A 8 25.44 15.41 2.82
C LEU A 8 25.19 16.22 4.11
N ILE A 9 25.93 17.31 4.27
CA ILE A 9 25.92 18.15 5.48
C ILE A 9 25.14 19.43 5.16
N TYR A 10 24.20 19.79 6.03
CA TYR A 10 23.41 21.01 5.90
C TYR A 10 23.50 21.86 7.18
N PRO A 11 23.77 23.17 7.07
CA PRO A 11 23.63 24.08 8.21
C PRO A 11 22.16 24.23 8.58
N THR A 12 21.85 24.24 9.88
CA THR A 12 20.48 24.50 10.37
C THR A 12 20.31 25.99 10.69
N ALA A 13 19.08 26.42 10.97
CA ALA A 13 18.81 27.76 11.51
C ALA A 13 19.58 28.03 12.82
N GLY A 14 19.80 27.00 13.65
CA GLY A 14 20.61 27.10 14.85
C GLY A 14 22.07 27.46 14.56
N PHE A 15 22.63 27.00 13.45
CA PHE A 15 24.00 27.37 13.04
C PHE A 15 24.12 28.86 12.72
N ALA A 16 23.14 29.43 12.02
CA ALA A 16 23.11 30.87 11.76
C ALA A 16 23.00 31.68 13.08
N GLY A 17 22.15 31.23 14.01
CA GLY A 17 22.04 31.81 15.35
C GLY A 17 23.34 31.74 16.14
N LEU A 18 24.04 30.59 16.09
CA LEU A 18 25.34 30.43 16.72
C LEU A 18 26.37 31.40 16.13
N LEU A 19 26.46 31.52 14.81
CA LEU A 19 27.38 32.45 14.16
C LEU A 19 27.09 33.90 14.55
N PHE A 20 25.81 34.27 14.66
CA PHE A 20 25.42 35.59 15.13
C PHE A 20 25.88 35.85 16.57
N VAL A 21 25.66 34.89 17.48
CA VAL A 21 26.10 34.99 18.89
C VAL A 21 27.62 35.08 18.97
N LEU A 22 28.36 34.23 18.25
CA LEU A 22 29.83 34.26 18.23
C LEU A 22 30.34 35.59 17.68
N GLY A 23 29.70 36.14 16.64
CA GLY A 23 30.04 37.46 16.09
C GLY A 23 29.77 38.62 17.07
N ALA A 24 28.62 38.60 17.74
CA ALA A 24 28.27 39.59 18.77
C ALA A 24 29.23 39.51 19.97
N MET A 25 29.59 38.31 20.40
CA MET A 25 30.58 38.09 21.46
C MET A 25 31.97 38.56 21.05
N TRP A 26 32.40 38.29 19.82
CA TRP A 26 33.65 38.82 19.28
C TRP A 26 33.67 40.34 19.33
N TYR A 27 32.60 40.99 18.87
CA TYR A 27 32.48 42.45 18.90
C TYR A 27 32.54 43.00 20.34
N ALA A 28 31.79 42.40 21.27
CA ALA A 28 31.80 42.79 22.68
C ALA A 28 33.19 42.61 23.33
N ALA A 29 33.85 41.48 23.03
CA ALA A 29 35.19 41.17 23.54
C ALA A 29 36.24 42.16 23.00
N SER A 30 36.16 42.51 21.71
CA SER A 30 37.04 43.47 21.07
C SER A 30 36.83 44.90 21.60
N SER A 31 35.57 45.33 21.73
CA SER A 31 35.25 46.69 22.17
C SER A 31 35.60 46.94 23.64
N GLN A 32 35.44 45.95 24.52
CA GLN A 32 35.64 46.11 25.96
C GLN A 32 37.01 45.56 26.43
N ASN A 33 37.75 44.90 25.54
CA ASN A 33 38.98 44.16 25.84
C ASN A 33 38.86 43.21 27.06
N ASN A 34 37.67 42.62 27.25
CA ASN A 34 37.36 41.80 28.42
C ASN A 34 37.76 40.34 28.20
N THR A 35 38.78 39.86 28.94
CA THR A 35 39.32 38.50 28.84
C THR A 35 38.27 37.41 29.09
N ALA A 36 37.29 37.65 29.97
CA ALA A 36 36.26 36.65 30.27
C ALA A 36 35.35 36.36 29.07
N VAL A 37 35.04 37.38 28.26
CA VAL A 37 34.23 37.21 27.04
C VAL A 37 35.00 36.43 25.98
N TYR A 38 36.31 36.67 25.84
CA TYR A 38 37.17 35.87 24.98
C TYR A 38 37.21 34.40 25.41
N LEU A 39 37.35 34.11 26.71
CA LEU A 39 37.34 32.73 27.22
C LEU A 39 36.03 32.01 26.88
N LEU A 40 34.88 32.66 27.08
CA LEU A 40 33.58 32.07 26.75
C LEU A 40 33.42 31.86 25.23
N LEU A 41 33.87 32.82 24.42
CA LEU A 41 33.84 32.71 22.96
C LEU A 41 34.63 31.50 22.46
N PHE A 42 35.87 31.32 22.95
CA PHE A 42 36.70 30.18 22.56
C PHE A 42 36.15 28.86 23.10
N ALA A 43 35.59 28.84 24.31
CA ALA A 43 34.95 27.66 24.87
C ALA A 43 33.74 27.19 24.03
N LEU A 44 32.84 28.11 23.66
CA LEU A 44 31.69 27.80 22.80
C LEU A 44 32.12 27.36 21.41
N THR A 45 33.14 28.00 20.84
CA THR A 45 33.72 27.61 19.54
C THR A 45 34.33 26.21 19.61
N ALA A 46 35.06 25.88 20.69
CA ALA A 46 35.63 24.56 20.89
C ALA A 46 34.55 23.48 21.02
N VAL A 47 33.48 23.74 21.81
CA VAL A 47 32.33 22.83 21.94
C VAL A 47 31.65 22.62 20.58
N PHE A 48 31.47 23.68 19.80
CA PHE A 48 30.94 23.59 18.43
C PHE A 48 31.83 22.73 17.53
N LEU A 49 33.14 22.99 17.49
CA LEU A 49 34.10 22.23 16.67
C LEU A 49 34.13 20.75 17.05
N VAL A 50 34.07 20.42 18.34
CA VAL A 50 34.00 19.04 18.84
C VAL A 50 32.66 18.39 18.48
N SER A 51 31.56 19.14 18.41
CA SER A 51 30.25 18.57 18.05
C SER A 51 30.20 18.02 16.62
N ILE A 52 30.95 18.62 15.68
CA ILE A 52 30.96 18.23 14.26
C ILE A 52 31.30 16.74 14.06
N PRO A 53 32.45 16.21 14.53
CA PRO A 53 32.77 14.80 14.37
C PRO A 53 31.77 13.89 15.08
N HIS A 54 31.22 14.30 16.23
CA HIS A 54 30.16 13.55 16.91
C HIS A 54 28.91 13.41 16.03
N THR A 55 28.48 14.47 15.36
CA THR A 55 27.35 14.44 14.41
C THR A 55 27.64 13.50 13.23
N LEU A 56 28.84 13.56 12.65
CA LEU A 56 29.24 12.72 11.52
C LEU A 56 29.26 11.24 11.90
N ILE A 57 29.84 10.92 13.07
CA ILE A 57 29.94 9.56 13.57
C ILE A 57 28.56 9.02 13.94
N ASN A 58 27.62 9.85 14.41
CA ASN A 58 26.30 9.43 14.89
C ASN A 58 25.49 8.62 13.86
N LEU A 59 25.59 8.96 12.57
CA LEU A 59 24.89 8.23 11.50
C LEU A 59 25.75 7.16 10.81
N ALA A 60 27.03 7.06 11.21
CA ALA A 60 27.93 6.02 10.75
C ALA A 60 27.51 4.66 11.32
N GLY A 61 27.56 3.60 10.52
CA GLY A 61 27.18 2.25 10.96
C GLY A 61 25.69 2.06 11.28
N VAL A 62 24.82 3.00 10.89
CA VAL A 62 23.38 2.79 10.87
C VAL A 62 22.97 2.16 9.53
N THR A 63 22.24 1.06 9.60
CA THR A 63 21.63 0.37 8.47
C THR A 63 20.11 0.39 8.61
N VAL A 64 19.41 0.38 7.46
CA VAL A 64 17.94 0.40 7.42
C VAL A 64 17.48 -0.80 6.62
N THR A 65 16.58 -1.57 7.21
CA THR A 65 15.86 -2.66 6.56
C THR A 65 14.40 -2.26 6.45
N LEU A 66 13.88 -2.22 5.22
CA LEU A 66 12.45 -2.04 5.02
C LEU A 66 11.77 -3.39 5.16
N GLU A 67 10.63 -3.40 5.83
CA GLU A 67 9.68 -4.51 5.80
C GLU A 67 8.67 -4.30 4.66
N SER A 68 7.86 -5.31 4.35
CA SER A 68 6.80 -5.18 3.34
C SER A 68 5.67 -4.33 3.90
N ALA A 69 5.27 -3.28 3.18
CA ALA A 69 4.07 -2.52 3.52
C ALA A 69 2.82 -3.37 3.25
N GLN A 70 1.82 -3.23 4.11
CA GLN A 70 0.51 -3.83 3.84
C GLN A 70 -0.17 -3.07 2.70
N PRO A 71 -0.85 -3.78 1.77
CA PRO A 71 -1.68 -3.14 0.76
C PRO A 71 -2.71 -2.21 1.39
N THR A 72 -2.89 -1.01 0.82
CA THR A 72 -3.86 -0.03 1.32
C THR A 72 -4.70 0.52 0.19
N PHE A 73 -5.84 1.13 0.50
CA PHE A 73 -6.72 1.73 -0.49
C PHE A 73 -6.35 3.20 -0.75
N VAL A 74 -6.64 3.71 -1.96
CA VAL A 74 -6.50 5.15 -2.26
C VAL A 74 -7.29 5.98 -1.24
N GLY A 75 -6.66 7.03 -0.72
CA GLY A 75 -7.21 7.92 0.31
C GLY A 75 -6.89 7.50 1.75
N GLN A 76 -6.29 6.32 1.96
CA GLN A 76 -5.80 5.89 3.28
C GLN A 76 -4.29 6.16 3.43
N GLU A 77 -3.76 5.96 4.64
CA GLU A 77 -2.33 6.07 4.90
C GLU A 77 -1.60 4.73 4.67
N VAL A 78 -0.56 4.76 3.84
CA VAL A 78 0.38 3.65 3.70
C VAL A 78 1.20 3.56 4.98
N SER A 79 1.15 2.40 5.64
CA SER A 79 2.03 2.10 6.78
C SER A 79 3.21 1.26 6.31
N LEU A 80 4.39 1.88 6.26
CA LEU A 80 5.65 1.24 5.89
C LEU A 80 6.52 0.99 7.14
N PRO A 81 6.46 -0.22 7.72
CA PRO A 81 7.36 -0.58 8.81
C PRO A 81 8.81 -0.65 8.31
N LEU A 82 9.71 -0.11 9.11
CA LEU A 82 11.14 -0.14 8.88
C LEU A 82 11.88 -0.40 10.19
N GLU A 83 12.99 -1.10 10.06
CA GLU A 83 13.88 -1.42 11.16
C GLU A 83 15.21 -0.71 10.94
N VAL A 84 15.58 0.13 11.91
CA VAL A 84 16.84 0.87 11.91
C VAL A 84 17.80 0.15 12.85
N MET A 85 18.83 -0.46 12.28
CA MET A 85 19.82 -1.22 13.03
C MET A 85 21.08 -0.38 13.26
N ASN A 86 21.56 -0.40 14.50
CA ASN A 86 22.83 0.20 14.88
C ASN A 86 23.92 -0.88 14.96
N ASP A 87 24.71 -1.02 13.90
CA ASP A 87 25.83 -1.98 13.85
C ASP A 87 27.06 -1.53 14.66
N SER A 88 27.00 -0.35 15.26
CA SER A 88 28.12 0.27 15.96
C SER A 88 28.16 -0.13 17.44
N ARG A 89 29.34 0.06 18.06
CA ARG A 89 29.54 -0.15 19.50
C ARG A 89 29.08 1.02 20.38
N ALA A 90 28.69 2.14 19.77
CA ALA A 90 28.20 3.34 20.45
C ALA A 90 26.69 3.51 20.23
N THR A 91 26.00 4.09 21.21
CA THR A 91 24.59 4.49 21.09
C THR A 91 24.44 5.61 20.06
N ARG A 92 23.41 5.52 19.21
CA ARG A 92 23.05 6.60 18.27
C ARG A 92 21.85 7.36 18.79
N HIS A 93 21.81 8.66 18.54
CA HIS A 93 20.79 9.54 19.09
C HIS A 93 20.11 10.40 18.02
N GLY A 94 18.84 10.75 18.23
CA GLY A 94 18.12 11.72 17.40
C GLY A 94 18.22 11.42 15.90
N ILE A 95 17.75 10.24 15.49
CA ILE A 95 17.68 9.84 14.09
C ILE A 95 16.24 10.06 13.61
N GLU A 96 16.08 10.91 12.62
CA GLU A 96 14.83 11.15 11.92
C GLU A 96 14.83 10.34 10.62
N VAL A 97 13.69 9.75 10.29
CA VAL A 97 13.49 9.03 9.03
C VAL A 97 12.53 9.83 8.16
N ALA A 98 12.90 10.06 6.92
CA ALA A 98 12.08 10.75 5.93
C ALA A 98 12.06 10.00 4.62
N LEU A 99 10.92 10.04 3.93
CA LEU A 99 10.77 9.58 2.56
C LEU A 99 10.59 10.81 1.66
N PRO A 100 11.59 11.21 0.86
CA PRO A 100 11.52 12.36 -0.03
C PRO A 100 10.33 12.24 -0.99
N GLY A 101 9.54 13.31 -1.11
CA GLY A 101 8.36 13.35 -1.97
C GLY A 101 7.09 12.76 -1.34
N SER A 102 7.16 12.25 -0.11
CA SER A 102 5.98 11.97 0.69
C SER A 102 5.68 13.13 1.62
N ASP A 103 4.42 13.58 1.66
CA ASP A 103 3.94 14.59 2.62
C ASP A 103 3.58 13.93 3.97
N GLY A 104 4.31 12.88 4.32
CA GLY A 104 4.06 12.06 5.51
C GLY A 104 4.79 12.58 6.75
N GLU A 105 4.50 11.95 7.89
CA GLU A 105 5.23 12.23 9.13
C GLU A 105 6.68 11.76 9.03
N HIS A 106 7.58 12.51 9.68
CA HIS A 106 8.98 12.15 9.83
C HIS A 106 9.22 11.59 11.24
N PRO A 107 9.10 10.28 11.45
CA PRO A 107 9.27 9.68 12.76
C PRO A 107 10.70 9.88 13.24
N ARG A 108 10.81 10.23 14.52
CA ARG A 108 12.08 10.46 15.22
C ARG A 108 12.35 9.34 16.22
N ILE A 109 13.57 8.83 16.18
CA ILE A 109 14.11 7.85 17.10
C ILE A 109 15.08 8.58 18.04
N ASP A 110 14.74 8.62 19.33
CA ASP A 110 15.54 9.36 20.31
C ASP A 110 16.89 8.71 20.58
N TYR A 111 16.92 7.38 20.70
CA TYR A 111 18.17 6.64 20.80
C TYR A 111 18.05 5.19 20.32
N ILE A 112 19.15 4.67 19.79
CA ILE A 112 19.33 3.26 19.43
C ILE A 112 20.60 2.75 20.13
N PRO A 113 20.48 1.86 21.13
CA PRO A 113 21.64 1.31 21.81
C PRO A 113 22.60 0.58 20.86
N ALA A 114 23.83 0.39 21.30
CA ALA A 114 24.83 -0.36 20.55
C ALA A 114 24.32 -1.77 20.18
N ARG A 115 24.51 -2.17 18.91
CA ARG A 115 24.10 -3.50 18.40
C ARG A 115 22.63 -3.84 18.58
N LYS A 116 21.76 -2.83 18.66
CA LYS A 116 20.30 -3.03 18.72
C LYS A 116 19.63 -2.41 17.50
N ALA A 117 18.39 -2.83 17.27
CA ALA A 117 17.52 -2.27 16.26
C ALA A 117 16.35 -1.52 16.92
N ALA A 118 15.86 -0.49 16.24
CA ALA A 118 14.63 0.21 16.57
C ALA A 118 13.64 0.07 15.41
N ARG A 119 12.40 -0.31 15.72
CA ARG A 119 11.32 -0.39 14.73
C ARG A 119 10.54 0.91 14.71
N VAL A 120 10.27 1.40 13.52
CA VAL A 120 9.52 2.62 13.26
C VAL A 120 8.59 2.36 12.09
N THR A 121 7.47 3.07 12.05
CA THR A 121 6.54 3.01 10.92
C THR A 121 6.49 4.38 10.26
N LEU A 122 6.85 4.44 8.98
CA LEU A 122 6.58 5.61 8.15
C LEU A 122 5.13 5.57 7.70
N ARG A 123 4.44 6.71 7.83
CA ARG A 123 3.07 6.89 7.38
C ARG A 123 3.00 8.01 6.36
N PHE A 124 2.38 7.75 5.23
CA PHE A 124 2.18 8.74 4.16
C PHE A 124 0.90 8.44 3.37
N PRO A 125 0.25 9.46 2.78
CA PRO A 125 -1.03 9.29 2.11
C PRO A 125 -0.89 8.50 0.79
N ALA A 126 -1.78 7.52 0.58
CA ALA A 126 -1.91 6.77 -0.67
C ALA A 126 -2.73 7.57 -1.69
N ARG A 127 -2.06 8.18 -2.67
CA ARG A 127 -2.70 9.11 -3.62
C ARG A 127 -3.25 8.48 -4.88
N GLN A 128 -2.54 7.50 -5.43
CA GLN A 128 -2.88 6.88 -6.71
C GLN A 128 -2.82 5.37 -6.56
N ARG A 129 -3.73 4.67 -7.24
CA ARG A 129 -3.71 3.20 -7.28
C ARG A 129 -2.50 2.69 -8.07
N GLY A 130 -2.18 1.42 -7.89
CA GLY A 130 -1.13 0.72 -8.62
C GLY A 130 0.04 0.30 -7.76
N GLU A 131 1.07 -0.23 -8.43
CA GLU A 131 2.32 -0.63 -7.79
C GLU A 131 3.31 0.54 -7.79
N HIS A 132 3.77 0.91 -6.60
CA HIS A 132 4.63 2.05 -6.37
C HIS A 132 5.96 1.60 -5.78
N ASN A 133 7.04 2.26 -6.18
CA ASN A 133 8.36 2.05 -5.60
C ASN A 133 8.53 2.94 -4.36
N VAL A 134 9.05 2.38 -3.27
CA VAL A 134 9.44 3.18 -2.10
C VAL A 134 10.61 4.12 -2.43
N GLY A 135 11.51 3.72 -3.33
CA GLY A 135 12.60 4.58 -3.77
C GLY A 135 13.68 4.79 -2.71
N THR A 136 14.05 6.05 -2.45
CA THR A 136 15.20 6.37 -1.56
C THR A 136 14.74 6.91 -0.22
N LEU A 137 15.03 6.20 0.87
CA LEU A 137 14.86 6.71 2.23
C LEU A 137 16.00 7.65 2.62
N CYS A 138 15.68 8.63 3.45
CA CYS A 138 16.61 9.59 4.01
C CYS A 138 16.63 9.47 5.53
N LEU A 139 17.80 9.18 6.10
CA LEU A 139 18.03 9.35 7.52
C LEU A 139 18.67 10.71 7.77
N THR A 140 18.10 11.48 8.69
CA THR A 140 18.68 12.73 9.16
C THR A 140 19.04 12.67 10.63
N SER A 141 20.10 13.35 11.03
CA SER A 141 20.39 13.58 12.44
C SER A 141 21.07 14.92 12.63
N ALA A 142 20.67 15.63 13.69
CA ALA A 142 21.30 16.88 14.11
C ALA A 142 21.92 16.79 15.52
N TYR A 143 21.99 15.58 16.08
CA TYR A 143 22.60 15.33 17.39
C TYR A 143 24.12 15.60 17.34
N PRO A 144 24.75 16.18 18.38
CA PRO A 144 24.18 16.52 19.69
C PRO A 144 23.56 17.92 19.81
N LEU A 145 24.16 18.94 19.20
CA LEU A 145 23.83 20.34 19.49
C LEU A 145 22.77 20.95 18.55
N GLY A 146 22.36 20.24 17.50
CA GLY A 146 21.36 20.74 16.55
C GLY A 146 21.89 21.71 15.50
N PHE A 147 23.13 22.20 15.61
CA PHE A 147 23.68 23.21 14.68
C PHE A 147 23.86 22.67 13.25
N ILE A 148 24.33 21.43 13.12
CA ILE A 148 24.58 20.82 11.81
C ILE A 148 23.66 19.61 11.66
N ARG A 149 23.01 19.49 10.50
CA ARG A 149 22.21 18.33 10.15
C ARG A 149 22.95 17.49 9.12
N PHE A 150 22.97 16.19 9.38
CA PHE A 150 23.57 15.20 8.51
C PHE A 150 22.51 14.35 7.84
N LEU A 151 22.67 14.12 6.54
CA LEU A 151 21.76 13.34 5.72
C LEU A 151 22.47 12.12 5.12
N LYS A 152 21.87 10.94 5.32
CA LYS A 152 22.30 9.70 4.68
C LYS A 152 21.15 9.10 3.88
N LYS A 153 21.40 8.83 2.60
CA LYS A 153 20.42 8.27 1.66
C LYS A 153 20.56 6.75 1.58
N PHE A 154 19.44 6.04 1.60
CA PHE A 154 19.32 4.59 1.47
C PHE A 154 18.39 4.27 0.31
N ALA A 155 18.94 3.75 -0.78
CA ALA A 155 18.13 3.29 -1.90
C ALA A 155 17.49 1.93 -1.57
N SER A 156 16.19 1.83 -1.80
CA SER A 156 15.41 0.61 -1.69
C SER A 156 14.70 0.34 -3.01
N SER A 157 14.66 -0.93 -3.42
CA SER A 157 13.88 -1.40 -4.57
C SER A 157 12.57 -2.07 -4.15
N ARG A 158 12.15 -1.91 -2.89
CA ARG A 158 10.87 -2.46 -2.44
C ARG A 158 9.70 -1.71 -3.08
N THR A 159 8.69 -2.47 -3.46
CA THR A 159 7.41 -1.97 -3.95
C THR A 159 6.34 -2.11 -2.88
N TYR A 160 5.30 -1.29 -3.00
CA TYR A 160 4.04 -1.41 -2.27
C TYR A 160 2.90 -1.23 -3.24
N ILE A 161 1.73 -1.79 -2.90
CA ILE A 161 0.56 -1.74 -3.77
C ILE A 161 -0.54 -0.92 -3.12
N VAL A 162 -1.17 -0.08 -3.94
CA VAL A 162 -2.32 0.73 -3.55
C VAL A 162 -3.52 0.28 -4.36
N TYR A 163 -4.55 -0.20 -3.67
CA TYR A 163 -5.81 -0.63 -4.28
C TYR A 163 -6.69 0.58 -4.63
N PRO A 164 -7.54 0.48 -5.67
CA PRO A 164 -8.51 1.52 -6.01
C PRO A 164 -9.40 1.84 -4.80
N LYS A 165 -9.94 3.06 -4.72
CA LYS A 165 -10.83 3.44 -3.62
C LYS A 165 -12.14 2.63 -3.71
N PRO A 166 -12.62 1.99 -2.64
CA PRO A 166 -13.90 1.28 -2.67
C PRO A 166 -15.06 2.27 -2.61
N GLU A 167 -15.48 2.77 -3.76
CA GLU A 167 -16.52 3.79 -3.90
C GLU A 167 -17.40 3.48 -5.12
N GLY A 168 -18.70 3.67 -4.96
CA GLY A 168 -19.66 3.40 -6.01
C GLY A 168 -21.11 3.43 -5.51
N ASP A 169 -22.04 3.75 -6.40
CA ASP A 169 -23.47 3.88 -6.10
C ASP A 169 -24.28 2.63 -6.49
N VAL A 170 -23.70 1.74 -7.29
CA VAL A 170 -24.39 0.55 -7.78
C VAL A 170 -24.36 -0.53 -6.71
N ARG A 171 -25.55 -0.97 -6.28
CA ARG A 171 -25.67 -2.05 -5.28
C ARG A 171 -25.11 -3.37 -5.79
N LEU A 172 -24.66 -4.21 -4.85
CA LEU A 172 -24.24 -5.58 -5.15
C LEU A 172 -25.36 -6.31 -5.93
N PRO A 173 -25.05 -6.84 -7.11
CA PRO A 173 -25.99 -7.65 -7.88
C PRO A 173 -26.34 -8.92 -7.10
N SER A 174 -27.63 -9.25 -7.00
CA SER A 174 -28.10 -10.46 -6.29
C SER A 174 -27.65 -11.76 -6.97
N SER A 175 -27.47 -11.72 -8.30
CA SER A 175 -26.92 -12.81 -9.11
C SER A 175 -26.51 -12.31 -10.50
N PHE A 176 -25.27 -12.54 -10.91
CA PHE A 176 -24.85 -12.48 -12.32
C PHE A 176 -24.52 -13.89 -12.80
N MET A 177 -25.56 -14.67 -13.16
CA MET A 177 -25.35 -15.83 -14.00
C MET A 177 -25.15 -15.35 -15.44
N HIS A 178 -23.92 -15.00 -15.80
CA HIS A 178 -23.54 -15.13 -17.20
C HIS A 178 -23.25 -16.61 -17.44
N ARG A 179 -24.33 -17.30 -17.82
CA ARG A 179 -24.35 -18.69 -18.30
C ARG A 179 -23.20 -18.87 -19.29
N ARG A 180 -22.16 -19.59 -18.86
CA ARG A 180 -21.27 -20.27 -19.80
C ARG A 180 -22.16 -21.28 -20.50
N GLU A 181 -22.45 -21.07 -21.78
CA GLU A 181 -23.01 -22.15 -22.60
C GLU A 181 -22.05 -23.35 -22.48
N GLY A 182 -22.48 -24.40 -21.79
CA GLY A 182 -21.78 -25.69 -21.81
C GLY A 182 -21.18 -26.24 -20.51
N ASN A 183 -21.50 -25.73 -19.30
CA ASN A 183 -21.14 -26.48 -18.09
C ASN A 183 -22.33 -26.67 -17.12
N PRO A 184 -22.90 -27.89 -17.02
CA PRO A 184 -23.97 -28.19 -16.08
C PRO A 184 -23.36 -28.48 -14.69
N LEU A 185 -22.78 -27.47 -14.04
CA LEU A 185 -22.44 -27.56 -12.61
C LEU A 185 -23.60 -27.05 -11.76
N THR A 186 -24.80 -27.56 -12.04
CA THR A 186 -25.91 -27.46 -11.12
C THR A 186 -26.46 -28.87 -11.00
N GLU A 187 -25.78 -29.69 -10.20
CA GLU A 187 -26.48 -30.80 -9.58
C GLU A 187 -27.59 -30.18 -8.71
N PRO A 188 -28.86 -30.60 -8.86
CA PRO A 188 -29.89 -30.17 -7.94
C PRO A 188 -29.53 -30.70 -6.56
N GLY A 189 -29.08 -29.82 -5.68
CA GLY A 189 -28.83 -30.14 -4.27
C GLY A 189 -30.13 -30.52 -3.56
N GLU A 190 -30.01 -31.37 -2.54
CA GLU A 190 -31.05 -31.67 -1.56
C GLU A 190 -31.34 -30.41 -0.70
N GLY A 191 -32.04 -29.44 -1.27
CA GLY A 191 -32.70 -28.38 -0.50
C GLY A 191 -33.93 -28.93 0.23
N ASP A 192 -34.32 -28.34 1.36
CA ASP A 192 -35.50 -28.77 2.14
C ASP A 192 -36.81 -28.07 1.69
N ASP A 193 -36.73 -27.15 0.72
CA ASP A 193 -37.86 -26.38 0.21
C ASP A 193 -38.48 -27.04 -1.03
N PHE A 194 -39.71 -27.52 -0.87
CA PHE A 194 -40.52 -28.16 -1.91
C PHE A 194 -40.88 -27.15 -3.02
N ALA A 195 -40.30 -27.31 -4.20
CA ALA A 195 -40.52 -26.43 -5.35
C ALA A 195 -41.66 -26.91 -6.27
N GLY A 196 -42.00 -28.20 -6.21
CA GLY A 196 -43.11 -28.78 -6.98
C GLY A 196 -42.95 -30.26 -7.28
N LEU A 197 -43.94 -30.82 -7.97
CA LEU A 197 -43.96 -32.20 -8.47
C LEU A 197 -43.82 -32.19 -10.00
N ARG A 198 -42.92 -33.03 -10.53
CA ARG A 198 -42.78 -33.26 -11.97
C ARG A 198 -42.87 -34.76 -12.26
N GLU A 199 -43.37 -35.12 -13.45
CA GLU A 199 -43.32 -36.51 -13.93
C GLU A 199 -41.89 -37.03 -14.00
N TYR A 200 -41.69 -38.23 -13.47
CA TYR A 200 -40.40 -38.92 -13.39
C TYR A 200 -39.86 -39.26 -14.78
N VAL A 201 -38.60 -38.92 -15.02
CA VAL A 201 -37.88 -39.26 -16.25
C VAL A 201 -36.92 -40.41 -15.98
N HIS A 202 -36.87 -41.37 -16.90
CA HIS A 202 -36.05 -42.56 -16.77
C HIS A 202 -34.55 -42.18 -16.74
N GLY A 203 -33.88 -42.44 -15.62
CA GLY A 203 -32.47 -42.08 -15.38
C GLY A 203 -32.24 -41.21 -14.14
N GLU A 204 -33.31 -40.67 -13.54
CA GLU A 204 -33.22 -39.88 -12.30
C GLU A 204 -33.08 -40.74 -11.04
N SER A 205 -32.48 -40.18 -10.00
CA SER A 205 -32.27 -40.86 -8.71
C SER A 205 -33.60 -41.26 -8.06
N GLN A 206 -33.78 -42.55 -7.81
CA GLN A 206 -35.01 -43.13 -7.24
C GLN A 206 -35.32 -42.67 -5.81
N ARG A 207 -34.38 -41.98 -5.14
CA ARG A 207 -34.55 -41.48 -3.77
C ARG A 207 -35.60 -40.37 -3.66
N HIS A 208 -35.88 -39.65 -4.74
CA HIS A 208 -36.76 -38.47 -4.72
C HIS A 208 -38.18 -38.76 -5.25
N ILE A 209 -38.50 -40.04 -5.47
CA ILE A 209 -39.83 -40.50 -5.92
C ILE A 209 -40.82 -40.43 -4.75
N ASP A 210 -41.99 -39.82 -4.97
CA ASP A 210 -43.07 -39.86 -3.99
C ASP A 210 -43.81 -41.22 -4.06
N TRP A 211 -43.26 -42.21 -3.39
CA TRP A 211 -43.83 -43.56 -3.30
C TRP A 211 -45.26 -43.58 -2.70
N ARG A 212 -45.65 -42.54 -1.97
CA ARG A 212 -46.98 -42.41 -1.36
C ARG A 212 -48.04 -41.93 -2.36
N ALA A 213 -47.62 -41.23 -3.43
CA ALA A 213 -48.45 -40.90 -4.57
C ALA A 213 -48.59 -42.10 -5.53
N VAL A 214 -47.49 -42.84 -5.75
CA VAL A 214 -47.47 -44.07 -6.57
C VAL A 214 -48.40 -45.15 -5.99
N ALA A 215 -48.40 -45.34 -4.67
CA ALA A 215 -49.30 -46.30 -4.02
C ALA A 215 -50.80 -45.98 -4.16
N ARG A 216 -51.15 -44.75 -4.57
CA ARG A 216 -52.53 -44.30 -4.82
C ARG A 216 -52.92 -44.33 -6.31
N GLY A 217 -52.10 -44.93 -7.17
CA GLY A 217 -52.37 -45.08 -8.60
C GLY A 217 -52.08 -43.83 -9.44
N GLN A 218 -51.36 -42.85 -8.89
CA GLN A 218 -50.92 -41.67 -9.65
C GLN A 218 -49.62 -41.96 -10.41
N PRO A 219 -49.37 -41.26 -11.54
CA PRO A 219 -48.12 -41.40 -12.29
C PRO A 219 -46.90 -41.11 -11.41
N LEU A 220 -45.75 -41.72 -11.73
CA LEU A 220 -44.50 -41.52 -11.00
C LEU A 220 -44.13 -40.03 -11.02
N MET A 221 -44.14 -39.40 -9.85
CA MET A 221 -43.74 -38.00 -9.67
C MET A 221 -42.50 -37.90 -8.80
N THR A 222 -41.53 -37.13 -9.28
CA THR A 222 -40.31 -36.76 -8.56
C THR A 222 -40.54 -35.45 -7.82
N LYS A 223 -40.16 -35.39 -6.54
CA LYS A 223 -40.12 -34.13 -5.78
C LYS A 223 -38.95 -33.28 -6.28
N GLN A 224 -39.23 -32.08 -6.78
CA GLN A 224 -38.20 -31.10 -7.04
C GLN A 224 -37.97 -30.25 -5.80
N PHE A 225 -36.73 -30.24 -5.33
CA PHE A 225 -36.26 -29.33 -4.30
C PHE A 225 -35.64 -28.12 -4.98
N ALA A 226 -36.02 -26.91 -4.55
CA ALA A 226 -35.30 -25.71 -4.94
C ALA A 226 -34.04 -25.65 -4.08
N ALA A 227 -32.89 -26.03 -4.65
CA ALA A 227 -31.62 -25.64 -4.04
C ALA A 227 -31.55 -24.11 -4.12
N GLU A 228 -31.47 -23.45 -2.96
CA GLU A 228 -31.00 -22.06 -2.87
C GLU A 228 -29.53 -22.09 -3.31
N ALA A 229 -29.31 -22.11 -4.62
CA ALA A 229 -27.98 -21.98 -5.17
C ALA A 229 -27.52 -20.58 -4.77
N GLU A 230 -26.67 -20.50 -3.74
CA GLU A 230 -25.87 -19.32 -3.46
C GLU A 230 -25.09 -18.99 -4.74
N GLY A 231 -25.70 -18.16 -5.58
CA GLY A 231 -25.24 -17.94 -6.93
C GLY A 231 -23.85 -17.33 -6.91
N VAL A 232 -22.95 -17.94 -7.68
CA VAL A 232 -21.62 -17.39 -7.91
C VAL A 232 -21.76 -16.03 -8.61
N LEU A 233 -21.11 -15.00 -8.06
CA LEU A 233 -21.14 -13.65 -8.63
C LEU A 233 -20.03 -13.49 -9.66
N TYR A 234 -20.34 -12.96 -10.84
CA TYR A 234 -19.33 -12.53 -11.80
C TYR A 234 -19.35 -11.01 -11.91
N PHE A 235 -18.22 -10.38 -11.62
CA PHE A 235 -18.02 -8.94 -11.78
C PHE A 235 -17.36 -8.66 -13.11
N ASP A 236 -18.13 -8.10 -14.04
CA ASP A 236 -17.67 -7.82 -15.40
C ASP A 236 -17.45 -6.31 -15.61
N PHE A 237 -16.24 -5.96 -16.01
CA PHE A 237 -15.86 -4.59 -16.34
C PHE A 237 -16.69 -4.00 -17.50
N PHE A 238 -17.07 -4.81 -18.50
CA PHE A 238 -17.85 -4.36 -19.66
C PHE A 238 -19.34 -4.19 -19.35
N ALA A 239 -19.85 -4.88 -18.32
CA ALA A 239 -21.25 -4.76 -17.91
C ALA A 239 -21.55 -3.41 -17.22
N LEU A 240 -20.54 -2.72 -16.70
CA LEU A 240 -20.67 -1.42 -16.06
C LEU A 240 -20.89 -0.31 -17.09
N ARG A 241 -22.06 0.36 -17.00
CA ARG A 241 -22.44 1.52 -17.82
C ARG A 241 -21.78 2.84 -17.41
N LEU A 242 -20.72 2.79 -16.60
CA LEU A 242 -19.94 3.97 -16.21
C LEU A 242 -19.06 4.42 -17.37
N VAL A 243 -18.78 5.73 -17.44
CA VAL A 243 -17.95 6.31 -18.52
C VAL A 243 -16.48 6.23 -18.14
N GLU A 244 -16.14 6.65 -16.92
CA GLU A 244 -14.77 6.70 -16.43
C GLU A 244 -14.27 5.33 -15.97
N VAL A 245 -13.04 4.99 -16.35
CA VAL A 245 -12.44 3.70 -15.98
C VAL A 245 -12.15 3.63 -14.49
N GLU A 246 -11.73 4.74 -13.88
CA GLU A 246 -11.48 4.79 -12.43
C GLU A 246 -12.74 4.53 -11.61
N GLU A 247 -13.90 5.03 -12.06
CA GLU A 247 -15.18 4.78 -11.41
C GLU A 247 -15.57 3.30 -11.52
N LYS A 248 -15.32 2.66 -12.68
CA LYS A 248 -15.51 1.21 -12.84
C LYS A 248 -14.65 0.42 -11.88
N LEU A 249 -13.36 0.74 -11.79
CA LEU A 249 -12.43 0.04 -10.89
C LEU A 249 -12.82 0.23 -9.42
N SER A 250 -13.27 1.44 -9.05
CA SER A 250 -13.72 1.76 -7.70
C SER A 250 -14.98 0.98 -7.32
N GLN A 251 -15.95 0.91 -8.25
CA GLN A 251 -17.19 0.14 -8.09
C GLN A 251 -16.93 -1.37 -8.00
N LEU A 252 -16.04 -1.92 -8.83
CA LEU A 252 -15.64 -3.33 -8.78
C LEU A 252 -14.94 -3.65 -7.45
N THR A 253 -14.10 -2.75 -6.97
CA THR A 253 -13.43 -2.88 -5.67
C THR A 253 -14.45 -2.95 -4.54
N LEU A 254 -15.48 -2.09 -4.57
CA LEU A 254 -16.57 -2.12 -3.60
C LEU A 254 -17.30 -3.47 -3.60
N TRP A 255 -17.69 -3.97 -4.78
CA TRP A 255 -18.39 -5.26 -4.90
C TRP A 255 -17.55 -6.45 -4.42
N ILE A 256 -16.24 -6.46 -4.67
CA ILE A 256 -15.34 -7.50 -4.15
C ILE A 256 -15.33 -7.49 -2.62
N ILE A 257 -15.25 -6.32 -1.99
CA ILE A 257 -15.28 -6.19 -0.53
C ILE A 257 -16.63 -6.66 0.04
N GLU A 258 -17.74 -6.29 -0.60
CA GLU A 258 -19.07 -6.72 -0.17
C GLU A 258 -19.29 -8.23 -0.33
N ALA A 259 -18.81 -8.82 -1.44
CA ALA A 259 -18.91 -10.25 -1.69
C ALA A 259 -18.04 -11.09 -0.73
N GLU A 260 -16.80 -10.67 -0.46
CA GLU A 260 -15.93 -11.31 0.53
C GLU A 260 -16.54 -11.21 1.94
N ARG A 261 -17.13 -10.05 2.30
CA ARG A 261 -17.84 -9.88 3.58
C ARG A 261 -19.07 -10.77 3.70
N ALA A 262 -19.79 -10.97 2.60
CA ALA A 262 -20.93 -11.89 2.51
C ALA A 262 -20.52 -13.36 2.37
N ARG A 263 -19.22 -13.67 2.27
CA ARG A 263 -18.66 -15.01 1.98
C ARG A 263 -19.28 -15.68 0.76
N ARG A 264 -19.61 -14.91 -0.28
CA ARG A 264 -20.13 -15.44 -1.55
C ARG A 264 -18.97 -15.67 -2.52
N PRO A 265 -18.90 -16.81 -3.23
CA PRO A 265 -17.91 -17.00 -4.28
C PRO A 265 -18.09 -15.97 -5.40
N TYR A 266 -17.00 -15.33 -5.82
CA TYR A 266 -17.03 -14.32 -6.87
C TYR A 266 -15.87 -14.47 -7.86
N GLY A 267 -16.11 -14.19 -9.13
CA GLY A 267 -15.12 -14.11 -10.21
C GLY A 267 -15.00 -12.69 -10.76
N LEU A 268 -13.85 -12.36 -11.33
CA LEU A 268 -13.56 -11.03 -11.88
C LEU A 268 -13.19 -11.14 -13.35
N ARG A 269 -13.85 -10.34 -14.20
CA ARG A 269 -13.54 -10.20 -15.63
C ARG A 269 -13.10 -8.78 -15.92
N LEU A 270 -11.83 -8.66 -16.32
CA LEU A 270 -11.22 -7.44 -16.80
C LEU A 270 -10.80 -7.61 -18.27
N PRO A 271 -10.64 -6.52 -19.04
CA PRO A 271 -10.07 -6.59 -20.37
C PRO A 271 -8.69 -7.28 -20.31
N GLY A 272 -8.55 -8.42 -20.98
CA GLY A 272 -7.31 -9.20 -21.06
C GLY A 272 -7.04 -10.16 -19.89
N ASN A 273 -7.81 -10.13 -18.80
CA ASN A 273 -7.65 -11.03 -17.64
C ASN A 273 -8.99 -11.50 -17.07
N GLU A 274 -9.18 -12.82 -16.96
CA GLU A 274 -10.34 -13.43 -16.28
C GLU A 274 -9.84 -14.27 -15.08
N ILE A 275 -10.37 -13.97 -13.90
CA ILE A 275 -10.09 -14.70 -12.66
C ILE A 275 -11.31 -15.58 -12.36
N PRO A 276 -11.14 -16.91 -12.26
CA PRO A 276 -12.25 -17.81 -11.98
C PRO A 276 -12.83 -17.57 -10.58
N PRO A 277 -14.09 -17.95 -10.33
CA PRO A 277 -14.69 -17.76 -9.03
C PRO A 277 -14.03 -18.59 -7.96
N ALA A 278 -13.62 -17.93 -6.89
CA ALA A 278 -13.11 -18.55 -5.68
C ALA A 278 -13.55 -17.72 -4.47
N ILE A 279 -13.16 -18.18 -3.28
CA ILE A 279 -13.42 -17.50 -2.01
C ILE A 279 -12.15 -17.49 -1.17
N GLY A 280 -11.95 -16.42 -0.41
CA GLY A 280 -10.94 -16.32 0.62
C GLY A 280 -9.87 -15.27 0.36
N GLN A 281 -9.06 -15.07 1.39
CA GLN A 281 -8.00 -14.05 1.45
C GLN A 281 -7.03 -14.02 0.25
N PRO A 282 -6.48 -15.15 -0.25
CA PRO A 282 -5.57 -15.09 -1.39
C PRO A 282 -6.28 -14.58 -2.66
N HIS A 283 -7.51 -15.03 -2.89
CA HIS A 283 -8.35 -14.61 -4.02
C HIS A 283 -8.74 -13.13 -3.92
N PHE A 284 -9.11 -12.67 -2.73
CA PHE A 284 -9.37 -11.26 -2.45
C PHE A 284 -8.20 -10.36 -2.85
N HIS A 285 -6.99 -10.68 -2.38
CA HIS A 285 -5.80 -9.91 -2.72
C HIS A 285 -5.42 -10.01 -4.21
N GLU A 286 -5.66 -11.15 -4.86
CA GLU A 286 -5.40 -11.34 -6.29
C GLU A 286 -6.34 -10.48 -7.17
N CYS A 287 -7.63 -10.46 -6.87
CA CYS A 287 -8.60 -9.62 -7.57
C CYS A 287 -8.27 -8.13 -7.39
N LEU A 288 -8.00 -7.68 -6.17
CA LEU A 288 -7.64 -6.28 -5.91
C LEU A 288 -6.31 -5.87 -6.53
N ARG A 289 -5.33 -6.77 -6.53
CA ARG A 289 -4.05 -6.57 -7.22
C ARG A 289 -4.27 -6.37 -8.71
N THR A 290 -5.06 -7.22 -9.34
CA THR A 290 -5.35 -7.12 -10.78
C THR A 290 -6.06 -5.80 -11.12
N LEU A 291 -7.02 -5.36 -10.29
CA LEU A 291 -7.66 -4.05 -10.43
C LEU A 291 -6.68 -2.88 -10.29
N SER A 292 -5.74 -2.96 -9.34
CA SER A 292 -4.75 -1.90 -9.12
C SER A 292 -3.73 -1.80 -10.26
N LEU A 293 -3.36 -2.93 -10.88
CA LEU A 293 -2.40 -2.99 -11.99
C LEU A 293 -3.06 -2.70 -13.34
N PHE A 294 -4.38 -2.62 -13.40
CA PHE A 294 -5.12 -2.36 -14.63
C PHE A 294 -4.83 -0.94 -15.15
N GLN A 295 -4.10 -0.87 -16.25
CA GLN A 295 -3.91 0.33 -17.04
C GLN A 295 -4.75 0.23 -18.31
N VAL A 296 -5.49 1.29 -18.61
CA VAL A 296 -6.09 1.44 -19.94
C VAL A 296 -4.93 1.68 -20.89
N GLU A 297 -4.78 0.84 -21.91
CA GLU A 297 -3.98 1.22 -23.08
C GLU A 297 -4.63 2.46 -23.67
N THR A 298 -4.20 3.64 -23.23
CA THR A 298 -4.42 4.85 -24.01
C THR A 298 -3.64 4.63 -25.31
N PRO A 299 -4.30 4.58 -26.48
CA PRO A 299 -3.56 4.52 -27.73
C PRO A 299 -2.62 5.73 -27.75
N HIS A 300 -1.33 5.44 -27.76
CA HIS A 300 -0.27 6.42 -27.91
C HIS A 300 -0.62 7.24 -29.16
N THR A 301 -1.08 8.48 -28.97
CA THR A 301 -1.15 9.43 -30.07
C THR A 301 0.29 9.86 -30.30
N ASP A 302 1.01 9.09 -31.13
CA ASP A 302 2.28 9.53 -31.68
C ASP A 302 2.04 10.84 -32.45
N PRO A 303 2.73 11.94 -32.14
CA PRO A 303 2.72 13.12 -32.99
C PRO A 303 3.62 12.84 -34.20
N ILE A 304 3.12 12.06 -35.16
CA ILE A 304 3.78 11.88 -36.45
C ILE A 304 3.51 13.13 -37.31
N LEU A 305 4.59 13.86 -37.58
CA LEU A 305 4.86 14.70 -38.76
C LEU A 305 4.09 16.01 -38.92
N SER A 306 4.70 17.10 -38.45
CA SER A 306 4.61 18.42 -39.10
C SER A 306 6.00 19.03 -39.31
N SER A 307 6.84 18.39 -40.13
CA SER A 307 8.02 19.04 -40.70
C SER A 307 8.23 18.64 -42.16
N VAL A 308 7.18 18.83 -42.97
CA VAL A 308 7.31 18.92 -44.44
C VAL A 308 6.38 20.01 -44.93
N ARG A 309 6.87 21.26 -44.99
CA ARG A 309 6.80 22.14 -46.18
C ARG A 309 7.03 23.62 -45.83
N ARG A 310 7.83 24.24 -46.73
CA ARG A 310 7.99 25.67 -47.04
C ARG A 310 8.88 26.45 -46.07
N ALA A 311 9.86 27.23 -46.51
CA ALA A 311 10.34 27.59 -47.84
C ALA A 311 11.80 28.07 -47.68
#